data_AF-A0A8J8Q1B1-F1
#
_entry.id   AF-A0A8J8Q1B1-F1
#
_cell.length_a   1.000
_cell.length_b   1.000
_cell.length_c   1.000
_cell.angle_alpha   90.00
_cell.angle_beta   90.00
_cell.angle_gamma   90.00
#
_symmetry.space_group_name_H-M   'P 1'
#
loop_
_entity.id
_entity.type
_entity.pdbx_description
1 polymer ?
#
loop_
_entity_poly.entity_id
_entity_poly.type
_entity_poly.pdbx_seq_one_letter_code
_entity_poly.pdbx_strand_id
1 'polypeptide(L)'
;MNGGGDGTDDGSYIDGVDPERLDEEDQLNPTPEQHERLKNGLHGELFTDIRRADRRYLVIGRGSGAPGERRRTVCDLLDERRGAISFRLEDFGFTGDELDLWAPAFDILSEMSSSIVGVLEDYDGGHVWELGYLYHYQTAVRNTFWMLKCVYDSEEEMRERYDNGMAASHLAALEKAVSERVITWEHPDELPEVVKSIP
;
A
#
# COMPACT_ATOMS: atom_id res chain seq x y z
N MET A 1 -55.36 -8.49 -6.81
CA MET A 1 -54.63 -7.59 -7.71
C MET A 1 -53.73 -6.74 -6.85
N ASN A 2 -52.42 -6.95 -6.96
CA ASN A 2 -51.37 -6.17 -6.31
C ASN A 2 -51.32 -4.76 -6.89
N GLY A 3 -51.04 -3.78 -6.03
CA GLY A 3 -50.54 -2.46 -6.39
C GLY A 3 -49.40 -2.11 -5.44
N GLY A 4 -48.16 -2.38 -5.87
CA GLY A 4 -46.95 -1.72 -5.37
C GLY A 4 -46.87 -0.28 -5.89
N GLY A 5 -45.88 0.52 -5.52
CA GLY A 5 -44.62 0.16 -4.90
C GLY A 5 -44.01 1.34 -4.15
N ASP A 6 -43.18 0.93 -3.20
CA ASP A 6 -42.29 1.73 -2.38
C ASP A 6 -41.18 2.33 -3.25
N GLY A 7 -40.81 3.57 -2.95
CA GLY A 7 -39.75 4.28 -3.66
C GLY A 7 -38.40 3.96 -3.04
N THR A 8 -37.50 3.36 -3.81
CA THR A 8 -36.09 3.23 -3.44
C THR A 8 -35.23 3.95 -4.47
N ASP A 9 -34.76 5.11 -4.03
CA ASP A 9 -33.37 5.59 -4.07
C ASP A 9 -32.61 5.42 -5.40
N ASP A 10 -32.47 6.56 -6.08
CA ASP A 10 -31.68 6.79 -7.28
C ASP A 10 -30.20 6.92 -6.91
N GLY A 11 -29.54 5.77 -6.74
CA GLY A 11 -28.09 5.69 -6.72
C GLY A 11 -27.56 5.89 -8.13
N SER A 12 -27.05 7.08 -8.43
CA SER A 12 -26.44 7.40 -9.72
C SER A 12 -25.20 6.52 -9.94
N TYR A 13 -25.38 5.47 -10.75
CA TYR A 13 -24.33 4.61 -11.26
C TYR A 13 -23.33 5.44 -12.07
N ILE A 14 -22.04 5.32 -11.72
CA ILE A 14 -20.95 5.89 -12.51
C ILE A 14 -20.91 5.13 -13.84
N ASP A 15 -21.23 5.84 -14.92
CA ASP A 15 -21.11 5.38 -16.30
C ASP A 15 -19.63 5.08 -16.60
N GLY A 16 -19.29 3.80 -16.81
CA GLY A 16 -17.97 3.37 -17.26
C GLY A 16 -17.33 2.20 -16.49
N VAL A 17 -17.93 1.72 -15.40
CA VAL A 17 -17.46 0.49 -14.73
C VAL A 17 -18.58 -0.53 -14.78
N ASP A 18 -18.36 -1.61 -15.52
CA ASP A 18 -19.24 -2.77 -15.52
C ASP A 18 -18.99 -3.56 -14.22
N PRO A 19 -19.89 -3.51 -13.22
CA PRO A 19 -19.70 -4.21 -11.96
C PRO A 19 -19.72 -5.74 -12.14
N GLU A 20 -20.21 -6.25 -13.28
CA GLU A 20 -20.20 -7.69 -13.61
C GLU A 20 -18.87 -8.15 -14.23
N ARG A 21 -17.92 -7.24 -14.52
CA ARG A 21 -16.54 -7.60 -14.96
C ARG A 21 -15.54 -7.77 -13.81
N LEU A 22 -15.99 -7.61 -12.56
CA LEU A 22 -15.15 -7.82 -11.37
C LEU A 22 -15.37 -9.20 -10.72
N ASP A 23 -16.06 -10.11 -11.42
CA ASP A 23 -16.12 -11.54 -11.08
C ASP A 23 -15.09 -12.31 -11.92
N GLU A 24 -13.82 -12.15 -11.62
CA GLU A 24 -12.79 -13.11 -12.03
C GLU A 24 -11.92 -13.46 -10.82
N GLU A 25 -12.44 -14.36 -9.97
CA GLU A 25 -11.64 -15.18 -9.03
C GLU A 25 -10.46 -15.91 -9.74
N ASP A 26 -10.37 -15.85 -11.07
CA ASP A 26 -9.30 -16.38 -11.91
C ASP A 26 -8.10 -15.43 -12.14
N GLN A 27 -8.13 -14.15 -11.71
CA GLN A 27 -6.98 -13.24 -11.90
C GLN A 27 -5.87 -13.37 -10.84
N LEU A 28 -6.08 -14.17 -9.78
CA LEU A 28 -5.13 -14.31 -8.66
C LEU A 28 -4.30 -15.59 -8.69
N ASN A 29 -4.48 -16.46 -9.68
CA ASN A 29 -3.57 -17.59 -9.88
C ASN A 29 -2.50 -17.16 -10.90
N PRO A 30 -1.30 -16.76 -10.47
CA PRO A 30 -0.23 -16.45 -11.40
C PRO A 30 -0.07 -17.63 -12.35
N THR A 31 -0.02 -17.35 -13.65
CA THR A 31 0.31 -18.37 -14.66
C THR A 31 1.61 -19.07 -14.23
N PRO A 32 1.83 -20.34 -14.61
CA PRO A 32 3.06 -21.04 -14.22
C PRO A 32 4.35 -20.25 -14.52
N GLU A 33 4.36 -19.46 -15.59
CA GLU A 33 5.47 -18.56 -15.93
C GLU A 33 5.60 -17.39 -14.95
N GLN A 34 4.49 -16.73 -14.59
CA GLN A 34 4.48 -15.68 -13.55
C GLN A 34 4.86 -16.26 -12.19
N HIS A 35 4.43 -17.47 -11.86
CA HIS A 35 4.77 -18.15 -10.62
C HIS A 35 6.27 -18.45 -10.54
N GLU A 36 6.87 -18.94 -11.61
CA GLU A 36 8.33 -19.14 -11.66
C GLU A 36 9.10 -17.81 -11.66
N ARG A 37 8.58 -16.74 -12.27
CA ARG A 37 9.18 -15.40 -12.17
C ARG A 37 9.11 -14.82 -10.76
N LEU A 38 7.95 -14.91 -10.10
CA LEU A 38 7.76 -14.54 -8.69
C LEU A 38 8.71 -15.31 -7.80
N LYS A 39 8.77 -16.63 -7.99
CA LYS A 39 9.65 -17.52 -7.24
C LYS A 39 11.11 -17.16 -7.46
N ASN A 40 11.54 -16.89 -8.70
CA ASN A 40 12.91 -16.47 -9.00
C ASN A 40 13.24 -15.09 -8.40
N GLY A 41 12.32 -14.12 -8.46
CA GLY A 41 12.50 -12.80 -7.86
C GLY A 41 12.56 -12.85 -6.33
N LEU A 42 11.72 -13.70 -5.73
CA LEU A 42 11.68 -13.97 -4.28
C LEU A 42 12.71 -15.02 -3.84
N HIS A 43 13.55 -15.52 -4.74
CA HIS A 43 14.67 -16.41 -4.41
C HIS A 43 15.94 -15.58 -4.28
N GLY A 44 16.32 -15.27 -3.04
CA GLY A 44 17.55 -14.54 -2.77
C GLY A 44 17.94 -14.56 -1.29
N GLU A 45 19.13 -14.02 -1.01
CA GLU A 45 19.62 -13.82 0.35
C GLU A 45 18.65 -12.92 1.13
N LEU A 46 18.15 -11.84 0.52
CA LEU A 46 17.16 -10.94 1.13
C LEU A 46 15.91 -11.68 1.62
N PHE A 47 15.34 -12.57 0.81
CA PHE A 47 14.18 -13.36 1.22
C PHE A 47 14.48 -14.32 2.38
N THR A 48 15.71 -14.85 2.42
CA THR A 48 16.19 -15.69 3.52
C THR A 48 16.36 -14.87 4.80
N ASP A 49 16.87 -13.66 4.68
CA ASP A 49 17.07 -12.74 5.81
C ASP A 49 15.73 -12.27 6.38
N ILE A 50 14.74 -11.96 5.51
CA ILE A 50 13.36 -11.67 5.92
C ILE A 50 12.79 -12.82 6.74
N ARG A 51 12.98 -14.07 6.33
CA ARG A 51 12.47 -15.22 7.10
C ARG A 51 13.13 -15.40 8.46
N ARG A 52 14.34 -14.88 8.66
CA ARG A 52 15.11 -15.01 9.91
C ARG A 52 14.91 -13.82 10.85
N ALA A 53 14.43 -12.69 10.35
CA ALA A 53 14.21 -11.49 11.14
C ALA A 53 12.98 -11.62 12.04
N ASP A 54 13.07 -11.07 13.25
CA ASP A 54 11.96 -11.01 14.21
C ASP A 54 10.93 -9.95 13.79
N ARG A 55 11.43 -8.84 13.22
CA ARG A 55 10.61 -7.70 12.76
C ARG A 55 10.84 -7.50 11.28
N ARG A 56 9.77 -7.48 10.51
CA ARG A 56 9.80 -7.48 9.04
C ARG A 56 8.89 -6.37 8.56
N TYR A 57 9.47 -5.34 7.97
CA TYR A 57 8.75 -4.14 7.55
C TYR A 57 8.68 -4.09 6.03
N LEU A 58 7.49 -4.27 5.48
CA LEU A 58 7.24 -3.95 4.08
C LEU A 58 6.94 -2.45 3.98
N VAL A 59 7.78 -1.70 3.29
CA VAL A 59 7.64 -0.25 3.16
C VAL A 59 7.11 0.10 1.77
N ILE A 60 5.93 0.73 1.72
CA ILE A 60 5.28 1.19 0.49
C ILE A 60 5.24 2.71 0.40
N GLY A 61 5.08 3.23 -0.81
CA GLY A 61 5.11 4.66 -1.09
C GLY A 61 5.81 4.96 -2.40
N ARG A 62 5.98 6.23 -2.75
CA ARG A 62 6.61 6.62 -4.01
C ARG A 62 8.07 6.16 -4.07
N GLY A 63 8.47 5.53 -5.17
CA GLY A 63 9.81 4.93 -5.33
C GLY A 63 10.91 5.87 -5.83
N SER A 64 10.56 7.06 -6.33
CA SER A 64 11.49 7.98 -7.00
C SER A 64 11.39 9.42 -6.49
N GLY A 65 12.41 10.22 -6.81
CA GLY A 65 12.51 11.63 -6.37
C GLY A 65 12.71 11.79 -4.87
N ALA A 66 12.46 13.01 -4.37
CA ALA A 66 12.57 13.32 -2.94
C ALA A 66 11.65 12.45 -2.05
N PRO A 67 10.41 12.12 -2.45
CA PRO A 67 9.60 11.16 -1.70
C PRO A 67 10.23 9.76 -1.64
N GLY A 68 10.85 9.29 -2.73
CA GLY A 68 11.57 8.01 -2.74
C GLY A 68 12.85 8.00 -1.91
N GLU A 69 13.49 9.17 -1.72
CA GLU A 69 14.59 9.33 -0.75
C GLU A 69 14.07 9.22 0.68
N ARG A 70 12.97 9.89 1.02
CA ARG A 70 12.35 9.80 2.35
C ARG A 70 11.84 8.39 2.67
N ARG A 71 11.25 7.70 1.69
CA ARG A 71 10.87 6.28 1.83
C ARG A 71 12.08 5.41 2.18
N ARG A 72 13.24 5.66 1.54
CA ARG A 72 14.50 4.96 1.88
C ARG A 72 15.00 5.33 3.28
N THR A 73 14.90 6.58 3.68
CA THR A 73 15.22 6.97 5.08
C THR A 73 14.36 6.22 6.09
N VAL A 74 13.06 6.04 5.82
CA VAL A 74 12.18 5.22 6.67
C VAL A 74 12.64 3.76 6.73
N CYS A 75 13.06 3.17 5.59
CA CYS A 75 13.69 1.85 5.56
C CYS A 75 14.91 1.78 6.47
N ASP A 76 15.88 2.68 6.29
CA ASP A 76 17.12 2.72 7.05
C ASP A 76 16.85 2.81 8.57
N LEU A 77 15.91 3.68 8.98
CA LEU A 77 15.52 3.85 10.39
C LEU A 77 14.84 2.60 10.98
N LEU A 78 14.11 1.83 10.17
CA LEU A 78 13.50 0.58 10.60
C LEU A 78 14.53 -0.55 10.68
N ASP A 79 15.49 -0.59 9.74
CA ASP A 79 16.59 -1.56 9.70
C ASP A 79 17.59 -1.40 10.85
N GLU A 80 17.77 -0.19 11.37
CA GLU A 80 18.61 0.07 12.55
C GLU A 80 18.09 -0.64 13.82
N ARG A 81 16.84 -1.09 13.83
CA ARG A 81 16.24 -1.78 14.98
C ARG A 81 16.81 -3.18 15.10
N ARG A 82 17.06 -3.60 16.34
CA ARG A 82 17.61 -4.93 16.63
C ARG A 82 16.68 -6.04 16.11
N GLY A 83 17.21 -6.91 15.25
CA GLY A 83 16.49 -8.04 14.68
C GLY A 83 15.42 -7.64 13.64
N ALA A 84 15.48 -6.40 13.16
CA ALA A 84 14.60 -5.92 12.12
C ALA A 84 15.20 -6.06 10.74
N ILE A 85 14.31 -6.13 9.76
CA ILE A 85 14.60 -5.92 8.35
C ILE A 85 13.47 -5.15 7.71
N SER A 86 13.81 -4.19 6.88
CA SER A 86 12.92 -3.40 6.04
C SER A 86 13.20 -3.73 4.58
N PHE A 87 12.14 -3.75 3.77
CA PHE A 87 12.23 -4.10 2.36
C PHE A 87 11.07 -3.50 1.58
N ARG A 88 11.26 -3.43 0.27
CA ARG A 88 10.34 -2.84 -0.70
C ARG A 88 10.18 -3.82 -1.86
N LEU A 89 9.12 -3.68 -2.65
CA LEU A 89 8.92 -4.54 -3.83
C LEU A 89 10.08 -4.42 -4.81
N GLU A 90 10.62 -3.21 -4.97
CA GLU A 90 11.72 -2.93 -5.90
C GLU A 90 13.03 -3.62 -5.50
N ASP A 91 13.19 -4.01 -4.23
CA ASP A 91 14.38 -4.75 -3.77
C ASP A 91 14.41 -6.19 -4.31
N PHE A 92 13.27 -6.70 -4.77
CA PHE A 92 13.14 -7.98 -5.46
C PHE A 92 13.15 -7.85 -6.99
N GLY A 93 13.42 -6.64 -7.50
CA GLY A 93 13.46 -6.35 -8.93
C GLY A 93 12.10 -6.05 -9.55
N PHE A 94 11.02 -6.05 -8.77
CA PHE A 94 9.70 -5.67 -9.27
C PHE A 94 9.64 -4.16 -9.45
N THR A 95 9.56 -3.71 -10.71
CA THR A 95 9.45 -2.28 -11.05
C THR A 95 8.07 -1.96 -11.60
N GLY A 96 7.64 -0.69 -11.57
CA GLY A 96 6.28 -0.29 -11.91
C GLY A 96 5.81 -0.67 -13.33
N ASP A 97 6.71 -1.13 -14.19
CA ASP A 97 6.42 -1.65 -15.53
C ASP A 97 5.93 -3.12 -15.52
N GLU A 98 6.03 -3.83 -14.38
CA GLU A 98 5.65 -5.24 -14.19
C GLU A 98 4.40 -5.37 -13.29
N LEU A 99 3.38 -4.55 -13.52
CA LEU A 99 2.16 -4.50 -12.70
C LEU A 99 1.50 -5.87 -12.48
N ASP A 100 1.57 -6.77 -13.46
CA ASP A 100 1.00 -8.12 -13.39
C ASP A 100 1.69 -9.02 -12.35
N LEU A 101 2.93 -8.71 -11.96
CA LEU A 101 3.69 -9.43 -10.93
C LEU A 101 3.67 -8.71 -9.58
N TRP A 102 3.30 -7.44 -9.57
CA TRP A 102 3.26 -6.62 -8.35
C TRP A 102 2.23 -7.08 -7.35
N ALA A 103 0.98 -7.30 -7.80
CA ALA A 103 -0.09 -7.75 -6.91
C ALA A 103 0.24 -9.09 -6.20
N PRO A 104 0.65 -10.16 -6.91
CA PRO A 104 1.02 -11.40 -6.24
C PRO A 104 2.32 -11.30 -5.42
N ALA A 105 3.29 -10.47 -5.81
CA ALA A 105 4.49 -10.23 -4.99
C ALA A 105 4.13 -9.50 -3.69
N PHE A 106 3.31 -8.47 -3.78
CA PHE A 106 2.80 -7.71 -2.64
C PHE A 106 2.08 -8.63 -1.66
N ASP A 107 1.20 -9.51 -2.15
CA ASP A 107 0.45 -10.47 -1.34
C ASP A 107 1.40 -11.33 -0.49
N ILE A 108 2.35 -12.01 -1.13
CA ILE A 108 3.34 -12.87 -0.47
C ILE A 108 4.18 -12.08 0.55
N LEU A 109 4.66 -10.89 0.15
CA LEU A 109 5.53 -10.06 0.99
C LEU A 109 4.77 -9.47 2.18
N SER A 110 3.49 -9.15 2.01
CA SER A 110 2.61 -8.64 3.07
C SER A 110 2.35 -9.71 4.14
N GLU A 111 2.10 -10.97 3.74
CA GLU A 111 1.96 -12.09 4.67
C GLU A 111 3.25 -12.39 5.45
N MET A 112 4.40 -12.17 4.80
CA MET A 112 5.71 -12.35 5.43
C MET A 112 6.10 -11.18 6.34
N SER A 113 5.43 -10.03 6.23
CA SER A 113 5.72 -8.87 7.04
C SER A 113 5.09 -8.96 8.43
N SER A 114 5.78 -8.40 9.43
CA SER A 114 5.21 -8.19 10.76
C SER A 114 4.43 -6.87 10.81
N SER A 115 4.81 -5.90 9.98
CA SER A 115 4.13 -4.60 9.82
C SER A 115 4.36 -4.07 8.41
N ILE A 116 3.37 -3.34 7.91
CA ILE A 116 3.45 -2.67 6.61
C ILE A 116 3.41 -1.18 6.88
N VAL A 117 4.32 -0.43 6.28
CA VAL A 117 4.51 0.99 6.53
C VAL A 117 4.32 1.74 5.23
N GLY A 118 3.25 2.52 5.13
CA GLY A 118 3.00 3.40 4.00
C GLY A 118 3.57 4.79 4.26
N VAL A 119 4.45 5.27 3.39
CA VAL A 119 4.95 6.66 3.39
C VAL A 119 4.19 7.42 2.30
N LEU A 120 3.24 8.27 2.71
CA LEU A 120 2.27 8.91 1.83
C LEU A 120 2.47 10.42 1.81
N GLU A 121 2.87 10.94 0.65
CA GLU A 121 3.15 12.36 0.44
C GLU A 121 2.37 12.96 -0.72
N ASP A 122 1.92 12.09 -1.62
CA ASP A 122 1.13 12.41 -2.80
C ASP A 122 0.34 11.17 -3.24
N TYR A 123 -0.55 11.35 -4.22
CA TYR A 123 -1.22 10.27 -4.95
C TYR A 123 -0.61 9.98 -6.32
N ASP A 124 0.69 10.22 -6.47
CA ASP A 124 1.41 10.07 -7.72
C ASP A 124 2.32 8.83 -7.68
N GLY A 125 1.81 7.71 -8.17
CA GLY A 125 2.63 6.50 -8.38
C GLY A 125 1.88 5.20 -8.18
N GLY A 126 2.60 4.09 -8.42
CA GLY A 126 2.07 2.73 -8.26
C GLY A 126 1.66 2.39 -6.81
N HIS A 127 2.15 3.14 -5.82
CA HIS A 127 1.78 2.92 -4.41
C HIS A 127 0.32 3.19 -4.11
N VAL A 128 -0.34 4.03 -4.91
CA VAL A 128 -1.80 4.23 -4.83
C VAL A 128 -2.56 2.95 -5.19
N TRP A 129 -2.05 2.18 -6.16
CA TRP A 129 -2.59 0.86 -6.49
C TRP A 129 -2.31 -0.15 -5.38
N GLU A 130 -1.14 -0.13 -4.75
CA GLU A 130 -0.83 -0.94 -3.56
C GLU A 130 -1.81 -0.65 -2.42
N LEU A 131 -2.11 0.63 -2.17
CA LEU A 131 -3.08 1.10 -1.16
C LEU A 131 -4.54 0.73 -1.51
N GLY A 132 -4.90 0.72 -2.79
CA GLY A 132 -6.19 0.25 -3.27
C GLY A 132 -6.36 -1.27 -3.13
N TYR A 133 -5.30 -2.04 -3.39
CA TYR A 133 -5.27 -3.49 -3.21
C TYR A 133 -5.37 -3.88 -1.72
N LEU A 134 -4.65 -3.15 -0.86
CA LEU A 134 -4.75 -3.20 0.60
C LEU A 134 -6.18 -3.01 1.11
N TYR A 135 -6.95 -2.14 0.44
CA TYR A 135 -8.35 -1.92 0.74
C TYR A 135 -9.23 -3.08 0.25
N HIS A 136 -9.00 -3.63 -0.93
CA HIS A 136 -9.92 -4.60 -1.51
C HIS A 136 -9.83 -6.00 -0.87
N TYR A 137 -8.64 -6.48 -0.48
CA TYR A 137 -8.45 -7.92 -0.27
C TYR A 137 -8.27 -8.45 1.16
N GLN A 138 -7.72 -7.74 2.16
CA GLN A 138 -7.29 -8.45 3.38
C GLN A 138 -7.43 -7.67 4.70
N THR A 139 -8.36 -8.11 5.56
CA THR A 139 -8.50 -7.68 6.96
C THR A 139 -7.22 -7.88 7.77
N ALA A 140 -6.46 -8.94 7.48
CA ALA A 140 -5.19 -9.25 8.15
C ALA A 140 -4.14 -8.17 7.90
N VAL A 141 -4.05 -7.70 6.66
CA VAL A 141 -3.06 -6.69 6.26
C VAL A 141 -3.42 -5.31 6.81
N ARG A 142 -4.70 -4.96 6.85
CA ARG A 142 -5.17 -3.72 7.53
C ARG A 142 -4.80 -3.65 9.02
N ASN A 143 -4.68 -4.81 9.68
CA ASN A 143 -4.34 -4.86 11.10
C ASN A 143 -2.85 -4.60 11.38
N THR A 144 -1.99 -4.83 10.39
CA THR A 144 -0.53 -4.64 10.49
C THR A 144 -0.05 -3.38 9.75
N PHE A 145 -0.95 -2.67 9.07
CA PHE A 145 -0.66 -1.46 8.32
C PHE A 145 -0.57 -0.21 9.21
N TRP A 146 0.50 0.55 9.00
CA TRP A 146 0.82 1.86 9.59
C TRP A 146 1.01 2.88 8.49
N MET A 147 0.41 4.07 8.66
CA MET A 147 0.44 5.13 7.67
C MET A 147 1.22 6.33 8.21
N LEU A 148 2.29 6.71 7.51
CA LEU A 148 3.03 7.95 7.71
C LEU A 148 2.59 8.96 6.64
N LYS A 149 1.71 9.89 7.01
CA LYS A 149 1.11 10.84 6.07
C LYS A 149 1.71 12.24 6.22
N CYS A 150 2.21 12.79 5.12
CA CYS A 150 2.66 14.17 5.07
C CYS A 150 1.45 15.13 5.13
N VAL A 151 1.54 16.17 5.94
CA VAL A 151 0.56 17.27 6.01
C VAL A 151 1.27 18.54 5.55
N TYR A 152 0.67 19.22 4.58
CA TYR A 152 1.21 20.46 4.02
C TYR A 152 0.53 21.68 4.63
N ASP A 153 1.26 22.80 4.69
CA ASP A 153 0.84 24.04 5.36
C ASP A 153 -0.47 24.63 4.80
N SER A 154 -0.77 24.38 3.52
CA SER A 154 -1.93 24.94 2.84
C SER A 154 -2.88 23.87 2.32
N GLU A 155 -4.19 24.14 2.41
CA GLU A 155 -5.22 23.29 1.80
C GLU A 155 -5.08 23.20 0.27
N GLU A 156 -4.50 24.23 -0.36
CA GLU A 156 -4.20 24.23 -1.78
C GLU A 156 -3.11 23.20 -2.12
N GLU A 157 -2.00 23.22 -1.39
CA GLU A 157 -0.93 22.25 -1.58
C GLU A 157 -1.37 20.83 -1.18
N MET A 158 -2.10 20.68 -0.08
CA MET A 158 -2.74 19.41 0.27
C MET A 158 -3.62 18.89 -0.87
N ARG A 159 -4.44 19.75 -1.49
CA ARG A 159 -5.25 19.35 -2.63
C ARG A 159 -4.36 18.98 -3.79
N GLU A 160 -3.45 19.83 -4.24
CA GLU A 160 -2.58 19.53 -5.40
C GLU A 160 -1.82 18.21 -5.25
N ARG A 161 -1.30 17.91 -4.05
CA ARG A 161 -0.55 16.68 -3.76
C ARG A 161 -1.44 15.45 -3.71
N TYR A 162 -2.69 15.62 -3.30
CA TYR A 162 -3.67 14.56 -3.12
C TYR A 162 -4.86 14.66 -4.10
N ASP A 163 -4.68 15.33 -5.25
CA ASP A 163 -5.73 15.58 -6.24
C ASP A 163 -5.86 14.38 -7.20
N ASN A 164 -6.32 13.26 -6.64
CA ASN A 164 -6.74 12.11 -7.43
C ASN A 164 -8.01 11.55 -6.79
N GLY A 165 -9.17 11.86 -7.37
CA GLY A 165 -10.47 11.55 -6.79
C GLY A 165 -10.72 10.07 -6.50
N MET A 166 -10.09 9.17 -7.27
CA MET A 166 -10.16 7.72 -7.03
C MET A 166 -9.24 7.29 -5.89
N ALA A 167 -8.03 7.84 -5.83
CA ALA A 167 -7.09 7.57 -4.74
C ALA A 167 -7.60 8.13 -3.40
N ALA A 168 -8.19 9.33 -3.43
CA ALA A 168 -8.68 10.03 -2.27
C ALA A 168 -9.82 9.28 -1.55
N SER A 169 -10.75 8.68 -2.28
CA SER A 169 -11.87 7.94 -1.69
C SER A 169 -11.42 6.62 -1.05
N HIS A 170 -10.57 5.85 -1.73
CA HIS A 170 -9.98 4.63 -1.19
C HIS A 170 -9.10 4.92 0.02
N LEU A 171 -8.28 5.97 -0.05
CA LEU A 171 -7.42 6.31 1.08
C LEU A 171 -8.19 6.87 2.26
N ALA A 172 -9.21 7.70 2.05
CA ALA A 172 -10.07 8.16 3.15
C ALA A 172 -10.74 6.97 3.87
N ALA A 173 -11.13 5.94 3.13
CA ALA A 173 -11.68 4.71 3.72
C ALA A 173 -10.61 3.91 4.46
N LEU A 174 -9.38 3.84 3.95
CA LEU A 174 -8.24 3.19 4.60
C LEU A 174 -7.81 3.94 5.87
N GLU A 175 -7.62 5.26 5.80
CA GLU A 175 -7.33 6.14 6.95
C GLU A 175 -8.35 5.94 8.07
N LYS A 176 -9.64 5.90 7.72
CA LYS A 176 -10.70 5.62 8.68
C LYS A 176 -10.56 4.22 9.29
N ALA A 177 -10.19 3.21 8.50
CA ALA A 177 -10.02 1.84 8.95
C ALA A 177 -8.80 1.63 9.84
N VAL A 178 -7.71 2.40 9.64
CA VAL A 178 -6.47 2.29 10.41
C VAL A 178 -6.21 3.51 11.30
N SER A 179 -7.25 4.25 11.67
CA SER A 179 -7.17 5.56 12.34
C SER A 179 -6.16 5.66 13.50
N GLU A 180 -6.04 4.64 14.36
CA GLU A 180 -5.06 4.62 15.47
C GLU A 180 -3.59 4.43 15.03
N ARG A 181 -3.37 4.06 13.77
CA ARG A 181 -2.08 3.78 13.13
C ARG A 181 -1.75 4.78 12.02
N VAL A 182 -2.48 5.89 11.94
CA VAL A 182 -2.14 7.04 11.10
C VAL A 182 -1.31 8.01 11.92
N ILE A 183 -0.07 8.22 11.51
CA ILE A 183 0.86 9.17 12.10
C ILE A 183 1.14 10.23 11.04
N THR A 184 0.99 11.50 11.41
CA THR A 184 1.21 12.63 10.51
C THR A 184 2.56 13.27 10.78
N TRP A 185 3.13 13.88 9.74
CA TRP A 185 4.35 14.68 9.81
C TRP A 185 4.26 15.83 8.81
N GLU A 186 4.92 16.93 9.09
CA GLU A 186 4.93 18.15 8.26
C GLU A 186 6.31 18.38 7.65
N HIS A 187 7.36 17.96 8.36
CA HIS A 187 8.74 18.19 7.95
C HIS A 187 9.57 16.90 7.89
N PRO A 188 10.46 16.73 6.89
CA PRO A 188 11.24 15.50 6.75
C PRO A 188 12.13 15.14 7.96
N ASP A 189 12.52 16.12 8.77
CA ASP A 189 13.30 15.93 10.00
C ASP A 189 12.48 15.34 11.15
N GLU A 190 11.15 15.26 11.01
CA GLU A 190 10.26 14.57 11.95
C GLU A 190 10.18 13.05 11.69
N LEU A 191 10.63 12.59 10.51
CA LEU A 191 10.61 11.17 10.12
C LEU A 191 11.22 10.23 11.19
N PRO A 192 12.38 10.54 11.80
CA PRO A 192 12.94 9.72 12.87
C PRO A 192 12.02 9.56 14.09
N GLU A 193 11.27 10.61 14.47
CA GLU A 193 10.37 10.55 15.62
C GLU A 193 9.08 9.79 15.29
N VAL A 194 8.49 10.04 14.12
CA VAL A 194 7.27 9.32 13.72
C VAL A 194 7.53 7.84 13.50
N VAL A 195 8.70 7.47 12.94
CA VAL A 195 9.07 6.06 12.75
C VAL A 195 9.14 5.32 14.08
N LYS A 196 9.60 5.93 15.18
CA LYS A 196 9.64 5.28 16.51
C LYS A 196 8.28 4.82 17.02
N SER A 197 7.20 5.43 16.53
CA SER A 197 5.83 5.06 16.92
C SER A 197 5.35 3.76 16.25
N ILE A 198 6.05 3.29 15.22
CA ILE A 198 5.80 2.01 14.56
C ILE A 198 6.38 0.89 15.45
N PRO A 199 5.63 -0.20 15.72
CA PRO A 199 6.04 -1.30 16.61
C PRO A 199 7.26 -2.06 16.12
#